data_AF-A0A6S6Z5A7-F1
#
_entry.id   AF-A0A6S6Z5A7-F1
#
_cell.length_a   1.000
_cell.length_b   1.000
_cell.length_c   1.000
_cell.angle_alpha   90.00
_cell.angle_beta   90.00
_cell.angle_gamma   90.00
#
_symmetry.space_group_name_H-M   'P 1'
#
loop_
_entity.id
_entity.type
_entity.pdbx_description
1 polymer ?
#
loop_
_entity_poly.entity_id
_entity_poly.type
_entity_poly.pdbx_seq_one_letter_code
_entity_poly.pdbx_strand_id
1 'polypeptide(L)'
;MSTSSPLIDDDELFGMIEDLKKWPNTAVDNGSFELSTTPFLTFYFCYDPVHAIETALAMIDVHEAFEKLLGYPYTVATHPDSSRPHPYGSKRLGDIREWARKIPVNRAFTVNFTDEKNHQTSPTHSAYLWRTSDWGDEEQGYSSIQFCYRWQWWLDNQDKWREFVLAAIRRLKPAQVYSGFAIANPLAFGMRSEVAVWDRALAPHFYGLDTDDTFGMTFLPELPSGIRPPTWGFFLSDIWREKLSVSREDVVAHLNDPRIRIETLSSGQWIELGSQPDLYPVELGVPELPALLNRLLRRIRHPQLDLVGFGEWDGDPNERFNRLDTQRWLARFDDDSDWPTPEIRGLTPGSPPLEPTATHVVVGEPIPSEGWWYTLAKTHSRRHFKAGEFAPPVSQNAARGRVIWQRDIDQRAPEPEPARQAKTGQPAPRAGRWRADEKGSILCTVTKHEPLPAYQGQPVTWHWMQDDTTTEPTTPVRVRSGQPCPYPGTWTCEEFPTGPQTFMHQVSMPQMNQQDVTWVMVKFLR
;
A
#
# COMPACT_ATOMS: atom_id res chain seq x y z
N MET A 1 9.82 -27.95 10.45
CA MET A 1 10.06 -29.32 10.95
C MET A 1 9.64 -30.28 9.84
N SER A 2 10.36 -31.38 9.60
CA SER A 2 9.90 -32.45 8.71
C SER A 2 9.00 -33.36 9.53
N THR A 3 7.70 -33.27 9.37
CA THR A 3 6.77 -34.18 10.04
C THR A 3 6.48 -35.36 9.12
N SER A 4 6.82 -36.58 9.56
CA SER A 4 6.45 -37.81 8.87
C SER A 4 4.97 -38.19 9.07
N SER A 5 4.21 -37.34 9.76
CA SER A 5 2.82 -37.54 10.16
C SER A 5 2.03 -36.24 9.93
N PRO A 6 0.71 -36.32 9.64
CA PRO A 6 -0.16 -35.15 9.62
C PRO A 6 -0.10 -34.38 10.94
N LEU A 7 -0.16 -33.05 10.85
CA LEU A 7 -0.19 -32.11 11.96
C LEU A 7 -1.57 -32.01 12.59
N ILE A 8 -2.60 -32.16 11.75
CA ILE A 8 -4.01 -32.00 12.10
C ILE A 8 -4.69 -33.32 11.75
N ASP A 9 -5.40 -33.91 12.72
CA ASP A 9 -6.31 -35.01 12.45
C ASP A 9 -7.76 -34.53 12.21
N ASP A 10 -8.61 -35.43 11.69
CA ASP A 10 -9.99 -35.09 11.32
C ASP A 10 -10.84 -34.66 12.54
N ASP A 11 -10.58 -35.22 13.72
CA ASP A 11 -11.32 -34.91 14.95
C ASP A 11 -10.91 -33.53 15.49
N GLU A 12 -9.61 -33.20 15.46
CA GLU A 12 -9.07 -31.89 15.81
C GLU A 12 -9.63 -30.79 14.90
N LEU A 13 -9.63 -31.03 13.58
CA LEU A 13 -10.19 -30.07 12.61
C LEU A 13 -11.68 -29.89 12.83
N PHE A 14 -12.45 -30.98 12.97
CA PHE A 14 -13.89 -30.91 13.21
C PHE A 14 -14.22 -30.17 14.50
N GLY A 15 -13.50 -30.46 15.59
CA GLY A 15 -13.66 -29.79 16.88
C GLY A 15 -13.41 -28.28 16.76
N MET A 16 -12.30 -27.89 16.11
CA MET A 16 -11.97 -26.48 15.90
C MET A 16 -13.04 -25.75 15.07
N ILE A 17 -13.57 -26.39 14.02
CA ILE A 17 -14.66 -25.82 13.20
C ILE A 17 -15.91 -25.58 14.05
N GLU A 18 -16.35 -26.58 14.81
CA GLU A 18 -17.57 -26.48 15.62
C GLU A 18 -17.44 -25.45 16.75
N ASP A 19 -16.24 -25.26 17.29
CA ASP A 19 -15.99 -24.27 18.32
C ASP A 19 -15.86 -22.86 17.74
N LEU A 20 -15.20 -22.68 16.59
CA LEU A 20 -15.13 -21.39 15.88
C LEU A 20 -16.52 -20.86 15.47
N LYS A 21 -17.46 -21.74 15.12
CA LYS A 21 -18.86 -21.36 14.85
C LYS A 21 -19.57 -20.77 16.08
N LYS A 22 -19.17 -21.17 17.29
CA LYS A 22 -19.75 -20.69 18.56
C LYS A 22 -18.99 -19.48 19.09
N TRP A 23 -17.67 -19.49 18.95
CA TRP A 23 -16.77 -18.50 19.50
C TRP A 23 -15.54 -18.29 18.59
N PRO A 24 -15.40 -17.11 17.96
CA PRO A 24 -14.40 -16.90 16.91
C PRO A 24 -12.96 -16.73 17.44
N ASN A 25 -12.78 -16.67 18.77
CA ASN A 25 -11.48 -16.61 19.43
C ASN A 25 -11.20 -17.90 20.20
N THR A 26 -11.11 -18.99 19.44
CA THR A 26 -10.87 -20.36 19.92
C THR A 26 -9.41 -20.73 19.67
N ALA A 27 -8.84 -21.52 20.59
CA ALA A 27 -7.49 -22.06 20.51
C ALA A 27 -7.53 -23.58 20.32
N VAL A 28 -6.58 -24.09 19.55
CA VAL A 28 -6.27 -25.51 19.45
C VAL A 28 -4.94 -25.78 20.15
N ASP A 29 -4.95 -26.71 21.10
CA ASP A 29 -3.78 -27.20 21.81
C ASP A 29 -3.49 -28.63 21.36
N ASN A 30 -2.32 -28.87 20.78
CA ASN A 30 -1.89 -30.20 20.36
C ASN A 30 -0.82 -30.81 21.29
N GLY A 31 -0.63 -30.23 22.47
CA GLY A 31 0.36 -30.58 23.48
C GLY A 31 1.77 -30.03 23.23
N SER A 32 2.09 -29.65 21.98
CA SER A 32 3.39 -29.08 21.61
C SER A 32 3.34 -27.58 21.31
N PHE A 33 2.16 -27.08 20.94
CA PHE A 33 1.85 -25.68 20.70
C PHE A 33 0.37 -25.43 20.96
N GLU A 34 0.04 -24.15 21.14
CA GLU A 34 -1.35 -23.69 21.23
C GLU A 34 -1.54 -22.56 20.21
N LEU A 35 -2.39 -22.77 19.21
CA LEU A 35 -2.65 -21.78 18.16
C LEU A 35 -4.09 -21.27 18.28
N SER A 36 -4.28 -19.96 18.23
CA SER A 36 -5.60 -19.35 18.38
C SER A 36 -5.97 -18.43 17.23
N THR A 37 -7.22 -18.57 16.78
CA THR A 37 -7.84 -17.56 15.92
C THR A 37 -8.11 -16.33 16.79
N THR A 38 -7.76 -15.14 16.33
CA THR A 38 -7.90 -13.91 17.11
C THR A 38 -8.18 -12.72 16.20
N PRO A 39 -8.85 -11.66 16.69
CA PRO A 39 -8.91 -10.40 16.01
C PRO A 39 -7.51 -9.83 15.74
N PHE A 40 -7.30 -9.33 14.53
CA PHE A 40 -6.08 -8.63 14.16
C PHE A 40 -6.37 -7.25 13.59
N LEU A 41 -5.35 -6.39 13.60
CA LEU A 41 -5.34 -5.10 12.93
C LEU A 41 -3.95 -4.83 12.38
N THR A 42 -3.84 -4.65 11.07
CA THR A 42 -2.55 -4.46 10.39
C THR A 42 -2.54 -3.22 9.51
N PHE A 43 -1.56 -2.37 9.72
CA PHE A 43 -1.29 -1.16 8.94
C PHE A 43 -0.12 -1.40 7.99
N TYR A 44 -0.29 -1.13 6.70
CA TYR A 44 0.78 -1.19 5.69
C TYR A 44 1.03 0.20 5.11
N PHE A 45 2.29 0.66 5.09
CA PHE A 45 2.64 2.01 4.67
C PHE A 45 4.04 2.08 4.07
N CYS A 46 4.24 2.99 3.11
CA CYS A 46 5.58 3.39 2.66
C CYS A 46 6.09 4.56 3.52
N TYR A 47 7.38 4.87 3.43
CA TYR A 47 7.94 6.02 4.11
C TYR A 47 9.05 6.66 3.26
N ASP A 48 9.18 7.97 3.32
CA ASP A 48 10.33 8.64 2.71
C ASP A 48 11.58 8.37 3.57
N PRO A 49 12.70 7.85 3.00
CA PRO A 49 13.96 7.62 3.72
C PRO A 49 14.47 8.83 4.52
N VAL A 50 14.18 10.06 4.07
CA VAL A 50 14.52 11.29 4.81
C VAL A 50 13.78 11.38 6.15
N HIS A 51 12.57 10.81 6.22
CA HIS A 51 11.70 10.78 7.39
C HIS A 51 11.73 9.43 8.12
N ALA A 52 12.79 8.62 7.91
CA ALA A 52 12.91 7.27 8.47
C ALA A 52 12.86 7.21 10.01
N ILE A 53 13.43 8.22 10.68
CA ILE A 53 13.41 8.33 12.15
C ILE A 53 12.01 8.72 12.63
N GLU A 54 11.39 9.72 12.00
CA GLU A 54 10.04 10.19 12.34
C GLU A 54 9.01 9.06 12.17
N THR A 55 9.17 8.27 11.12
CA THR A 55 8.36 7.09 10.85
C THR A 55 8.48 6.07 11.98
N ALA A 56 9.71 5.70 12.38
CA ALA A 56 9.93 4.75 13.47
C ALA A 56 9.37 5.27 14.82
N LEU A 57 9.53 6.57 15.11
CA LEU A 57 8.94 7.19 16.30
C LEU A 57 7.41 7.21 16.23
N ALA A 58 6.82 7.43 15.05
CA ALA A 58 5.38 7.37 14.87
C ALA A 58 4.84 5.94 15.09
N MET A 59 5.57 4.91 14.68
CA MET A 59 5.21 3.52 14.98
C MET A 59 5.23 3.24 16.48
N ILE A 60 6.25 3.73 17.19
CA ILE A 60 6.34 3.62 18.66
C ILE A 60 5.16 4.33 19.33
N ASP A 61 4.80 5.52 18.88
CA ASP A 61 3.66 6.26 19.44
C ASP A 61 2.32 5.51 19.23
N VAL A 62 2.12 4.87 18.07
CA VAL A 62 0.94 4.04 17.80
C VAL A 62 0.94 2.80 18.71
N HIS A 63 2.09 2.13 18.86
CA HIS A 63 2.23 1.01 19.79
C HIS A 63 1.92 1.41 21.24
N GLU A 64 2.53 2.48 21.77
CA GLU A 64 2.34 2.91 23.15
C GLU A 64 0.88 3.33 23.41
N ALA A 65 0.21 3.92 22.43
CA ALA A 65 -1.22 4.22 22.52
C ALA A 65 -2.07 2.95 22.63
N PHE A 66 -1.76 1.92 21.84
CA PHE A 66 -2.44 0.63 21.90
C PHE A 66 -2.19 -0.10 23.22
N GLU A 67 -0.92 -0.16 23.65
CA GLU A 67 -0.51 -0.76 24.91
C GLU A 67 -1.26 -0.15 26.10
N LYS A 68 -1.37 1.18 26.12
CA LYS A 68 -2.10 1.90 27.17
C LYS A 68 -3.59 1.52 27.19
N LEU A 69 -4.21 1.30 26.02
CA LEU A 69 -5.60 0.88 25.93
C LEU A 69 -5.82 -0.54 26.46
N LEU A 70 -4.81 -1.41 26.33
CA LEU A 70 -4.83 -2.77 26.86
C LEU A 70 -4.45 -2.85 28.36
N GLY A 71 -3.97 -1.76 28.95
CA GLY A 71 -3.51 -1.75 30.34
C GLY A 71 -2.14 -2.39 30.55
N TYR A 72 -1.23 -2.24 29.59
CA TYR A 72 0.16 -2.74 29.64
C TYR A 72 0.28 -4.28 29.75
N PRO A 73 -0.18 -5.02 28.71
CA PRO A 73 -0.33 -6.47 28.77
C PRO A 73 0.97 -7.26 28.52
N TYR A 74 2.01 -6.63 27.97
CA TYR A 74 3.15 -7.35 27.41
C TYR A 74 4.10 -7.89 28.48
N THR A 75 4.59 -9.11 28.26
CA THR A 75 5.55 -9.78 29.15
C THR A 75 6.93 -9.94 28.52
N VAL A 76 7.00 -9.96 27.18
CA VAL A 76 8.24 -10.08 26.40
C VAL A 76 8.26 -9.04 25.28
N ALA A 77 9.45 -8.50 25.01
CA ALA A 77 9.73 -7.76 23.78
C ALA A 77 11.05 -8.21 23.15
N THR A 78 11.25 -7.94 21.86
CA THR A 78 12.52 -8.23 21.17
C THR A 78 13.46 -7.04 21.18
N HIS A 79 14.75 -7.30 21.32
CA HIS A 79 15.78 -6.29 21.20
C HIS A 79 15.86 -5.74 19.75
N PRO A 80 15.81 -4.42 19.49
CA PRO A 80 15.69 -3.88 18.13
C PRO A 80 16.84 -4.22 17.16
N ASP A 81 18.07 -4.37 17.67
CA ASP A 81 19.22 -4.79 16.85
C ASP A 81 19.35 -6.33 16.73
N SER A 82 19.41 -7.05 17.86
CA SER A 82 19.64 -8.51 17.85
C SER A 82 18.40 -9.37 17.58
N SER A 83 17.20 -8.78 17.58
CA SER A 83 15.90 -9.47 17.51
C SER A 83 15.64 -10.51 18.61
N ARG A 84 16.49 -10.57 19.65
CA ARG A 84 16.38 -11.57 20.72
C ARG A 84 15.28 -11.19 21.71
N PRO A 85 14.45 -12.16 22.17
CA PRO A 85 13.41 -11.90 23.15
C PRO A 85 14.00 -11.67 24.55
N HIS A 86 13.47 -10.68 25.25
CA HIS A 86 13.78 -10.35 26.64
C HIS A 86 12.51 -9.99 27.41
N PRO A 87 12.48 -10.16 28.75
CA PRO A 87 11.38 -9.68 29.56
C PRO A 87 11.11 -8.19 29.28
N TYR A 88 9.84 -7.85 29.12
CA TYR A 88 9.42 -6.48 28.85
C TYR A 88 9.85 -5.54 29.99
N GLY A 89 10.37 -4.36 29.64
CA GLY A 89 10.99 -3.42 30.59
C GLY A 89 12.41 -3.80 31.07
N SER A 90 13.00 -4.89 30.58
CA SER A 90 14.38 -5.27 30.92
C SER A 90 15.40 -4.24 30.43
N LYS A 91 16.45 -4.00 31.23
CA LYS A 91 17.60 -3.15 30.85
C LYS A 91 18.28 -3.61 29.56
N ARG A 92 18.14 -4.88 29.17
CA ARG A 92 18.68 -5.41 27.91
C ARG A 92 17.99 -4.82 26.69
N LEU A 93 16.72 -4.43 26.79
CA LEU A 93 15.99 -3.82 25.68
C LEU A 93 16.45 -2.38 25.41
N GLY A 94 16.90 -1.68 26.47
CA GLY A 94 17.21 -0.25 26.40
C GLY A 94 15.97 0.61 26.14
N ASP A 95 16.18 1.86 25.73
CA ASP A 95 15.10 2.73 25.26
C ASP A 95 14.87 2.50 23.76
N ILE A 96 13.67 2.02 23.41
CA ILE A 96 13.26 1.79 22.03
C ILE A 96 13.31 3.05 21.16
N ARG A 97 13.05 4.23 21.73
CA ARG A 97 13.13 5.51 21.02
C ARG A 97 14.58 5.91 20.75
N GLU A 98 15.53 5.51 21.60
CA GLU A 98 16.94 5.63 21.26
C GLU A 98 17.33 4.70 20.12
N TRP A 99 16.83 3.46 20.11
CA TRP A 99 17.07 2.52 19.02
C TRP A 99 16.54 3.03 17.68
N ALA A 100 15.32 3.58 17.65
CA ALA A 100 14.73 4.18 16.46
C ALA A 100 15.59 5.31 15.86
N ARG A 101 16.35 6.04 16.69
CA ARG A 101 17.27 7.10 16.24
C ARG A 101 18.64 6.57 15.81
N LYS A 102 19.05 5.39 16.27
CA LYS A 102 20.37 4.79 16.01
C LYS A 102 20.37 3.84 14.82
N ILE A 103 19.26 3.15 14.56
CA ILE A 103 19.17 2.16 13.48
C ILE A 103 19.21 2.89 12.12
N PRO A 104 20.18 2.58 11.25
CA PRO A 104 20.33 3.25 9.97
C PRO A 104 19.16 2.93 9.03
N VAL A 105 18.91 3.80 8.06
CA VAL A 105 17.78 3.68 7.12
C VAL A 105 17.84 2.42 6.25
N ASN A 106 19.05 1.95 5.94
CA ASN A 106 19.31 0.70 5.22
C ASN A 106 19.20 -0.57 6.07
N ARG A 107 18.76 -0.46 7.33
CA ARG A 107 18.40 -1.59 8.17
C ARG A 107 16.93 -1.48 8.56
N ALA A 108 16.28 -2.64 8.64
CA ALA A 108 14.94 -2.68 9.17
C ALA A 108 14.95 -2.28 10.66
N PHE A 109 13.95 -1.52 11.08
CA PHE A 109 13.67 -1.30 12.50
C PHE A 109 12.56 -2.26 12.90
N THR A 110 12.91 -3.30 13.67
CA THR A 110 11.99 -4.39 14.03
C THR A 110 11.88 -4.55 15.53
N VAL A 111 10.66 -4.45 16.05
CA VAL A 111 10.38 -4.65 17.48
C VAL A 111 9.05 -5.35 17.66
N ASN A 112 9.07 -6.45 18.40
CA ASN A 112 7.93 -7.29 18.62
C ASN A 112 7.62 -7.33 20.11
N PHE A 113 6.33 -7.31 20.46
CA PHE A 113 5.80 -7.34 21.82
C PHE A 113 4.75 -8.43 21.92
N THR A 114 4.77 -9.18 23.01
CA THR A 114 3.83 -10.27 23.24
C THR A 114 3.59 -10.46 24.74
N ASP A 115 2.39 -10.91 25.10
CA ASP A 115 2.07 -11.37 26.44
C ASP A 115 2.55 -12.79 26.73
N GLU A 116 3.02 -13.52 25.71
CA GLU A 116 3.56 -14.88 25.83
C GLU A 116 5.07 -14.93 26.10
N LYS A 117 5.47 -15.91 26.91
CA LYS A 117 6.89 -16.14 27.26
C LYS A 117 7.59 -17.14 26.33
N ASN A 118 6.84 -17.78 25.45
CA ASN A 118 7.31 -18.83 24.54
C ASN A 118 7.08 -18.41 23.07
N HIS A 119 7.45 -19.28 22.14
CA HIS A 119 7.28 -19.09 20.69
C HIS A 119 6.37 -20.16 20.07
N GLN A 120 5.59 -20.84 20.92
CA GLN A 120 4.75 -21.98 20.58
C GLN A 120 3.26 -21.67 20.83
N THR A 121 2.95 -20.57 21.51
CA THR A 121 1.60 -20.17 21.88
C THR A 121 1.23 -18.89 21.16
N SER A 122 0.06 -18.87 20.52
CA SER A 122 -0.52 -17.66 19.96
C SER A 122 -0.77 -16.64 21.07
N PRO A 123 -0.29 -15.39 20.93
CA PRO A 123 -0.49 -14.37 21.95
C PRO A 123 -1.96 -13.99 22.10
N THR A 124 -2.35 -13.68 23.33
CA THR A 124 -3.66 -13.04 23.55
C THR A 124 -3.59 -11.55 23.21
N HIS A 125 -2.41 -10.94 23.35
CA HIS A 125 -2.10 -9.59 22.87
C HIS A 125 -0.68 -9.49 22.32
N SER A 126 -0.54 -8.88 21.15
CA SER A 126 0.78 -8.62 20.57
C SER A 126 0.82 -7.35 19.74
N ALA A 127 2.04 -6.89 19.48
CA ALA A 127 2.33 -5.84 18.53
C ALA A 127 3.63 -6.16 17.78
N TYR A 128 3.62 -6.10 16.46
CA TYR A 128 4.78 -6.34 15.61
C TYR A 128 5.05 -5.10 14.77
N LEU A 129 6.15 -4.42 15.06
CA LEU A 129 6.58 -3.21 14.36
C LEU A 129 7.69 -3.59 13.40
N TRP A 130 7.49 -3.30 12.12
CA TRP A 130 8.48 -3.52 11.07
C TRP A 130 8.57 -2.29 10.18
N ARG A 131 9.62 -1.48 10.33
CA ARG A 131 9.99 -0.50 9.30
C ARG A 131 10.93 -1.19 8.32
N THR A 132 10.55 -1.31 7.06
CA THR A 132 11.40 -1.95 6.05
C THR A 132 12.72 -1.18 5.86
N SER A 133 13.76 -1.88 5.44
CA SER A 133 15.05 -1.28 5.07
C SER A 133 14.95 -0.53 3.73
N ASP A 134 15.61 0.62 3.63
CA ASP A 134 15.79 1.33 2.37
C ASP A 134 17.18 1.02 1.76
N TRP A 135 17.19 0.35 0.61
CA TRP A 135 18.43 0.02 -0.11
C TRP A 135 18.76 1.00 -1.24
N GLY A 136 17.94 2.04 -1.44
CA GLY A 136 18.09 3.02 -2.52
C GLY A 136 17.58 2.53 -3.88
N ASP A 137 16.85 1.41 -3.92
CA ASP A 137 16.15 0.93 -5.11
C ASP A 137 14.85 1.73 -5.31
N GLU A 138 14.41 1.91 -6.57
CA GLU A 138 13.17 2.63 -6.90
C GLU A 138 11.90 1.94 -6.36
N GLU A 139 12.01 0.69 -5.92
CA GLU A 139 10.92 -0.18 -5.48
C GLU A 139 10.90 -0.34 -3.96
N GLN A 140 10.05 0.43 -3.28
CA GLN A 140 9.95 0.38 -1.82
C GLN A 140 8.84 -0.58 -1.35
N GLY A 141 9.22 -1.61 -0.60
CA GLY A 141 8.27 -2.47 0.12
C GLY A 141 7.52 -1.73 1.23
N TYR A 142 6.47 -2.36 1.76
CA TYR A 142 5.73 -1.80 2.90
C TYR A 142 6.49 -1.94 4.22
N SER A 143 6.37 -0.92 5.05
CA SER A 143 6.50 -1.06 6.50
C SER A 143 5.15 -1.49 7.07
N SER A 144 5.16 -2.15 8.22
CA SER A 144 3.94 -2.63 8.85
C SER A 144 3.91 -2.45 10.37
N ILE A 145 2.70 -2.29 10.90
CA ILE A 145 2.40 -2.55 12.31
C ILE A 145 1.23 -3.52 12.37
N GLN A 146 1.41 -4.68 13.01
CA GLN A 146 0.34 -5.66 13.25
C GLN A 146 0.05 -5.74 14.74
N PHE A 147 -1.24 -5.79 15.08
CA PHE A 147 -1.74 -6.02 16.43
C PHE A 147 -2.62 -7.25 16.46
N CYS A 148 -2.47 -8.07 17.50
CA CYS A 148 -3.45 -9.08 17.89
C CYS A 148 -3.99 -8.73 19.27
N TYR A 149 -5.26 -9.01 19.53
CA TYR A 149 -5.91 -8.70 20.81
C TYR A 149 -7.09 -9.61 21.08
N ARG A 150 -7.39 -9.86 22.36
CA ARG A 150 -8.49 -10.76 22.73
C ARG A 150 -9.84 -10.28 22.21
N TRP A 151 -10.65 -11.22 21.75
CA TRP A 151 -12.01 -10.94 21.28
C TRP A 151 -12.89 -10.35 22.36
N GLN A 152 -12.85 -10.91 23.58
CA GLN A 152 -13.60 -10.35 24.71
C GLN A 152 -13.20 -8.89 25.00
N TRP A 153 -11.90 -8.57 24.92
CA TRP A 153 -11.46 -7.19 25.11
C TRP A 153 -12.02 -6.26 24.04
N TRP A 154 -12.07 -6.70 22.77
CA TRP A 154 -12.66 -5.91 21.69
C TRP A 154 -14.16 -5.68 21.92
N LEU A 155 -14.91 -6.72 22.31
CA LEU A 155 -16.34 -6.62 22.65
C LEU A 155 -16.59 -5.54 23.71
N ASP A 156 -15.71 -5.45 24.70
CA ASP A 156 -15.81 -4.50 25.80
C ASP A 156 -15.30 -3.07 25.46
N ASN A 157 -14.58 -2.89 24.33
CA ASN A 157 -13.85 -1.66 24.02
C ASN A 157 -13.98 -1.17 22.56
N GLN A 158 -15.04 -1.56 21.85
CA GLN A 158 -15.22 -1.27 20.40
C GLN A 158 -14.99 0.20 20.02
N ASP A 159 -15.56 1.15 20.78
CA ASP A 159 -15.44 2.58 20.46
C ASP A 159 -14.01 3.10 20.68
N LYS A 160 -13.36 2.72 21.78
CA LYS A 160 -11.96 3.07 22.06
C LYS A 160 -11.02 2.45 21.03
N TRP A 161 -11.29 1.22 20.61
CA TRP A 161 -10.55 0.55 19.54
C TRP A 161 -10.70 1.30 18.22
N ARG A 162 -11.92 1.73 17.86
CA ARG A 162 -12.16 2.51 16.65
C ARG A 162 -11.46 3.87 16.70
N GLU A 163 -11.55 4.59 17.80
CA GLU A 163 -10.83 5.84 18.01
C GLU A 163 -9.32 5.67 17.80
N PHE A 164 -8.76 4.58 18.33
CA PHE A 164 -7.37 4.20 18.13
C PHE A 164 -7.05 3.95 16.65
N VAL A 165 -7.85 3.14 15.94
CA VAL A 165 -7.64 2.85 14.51
C VAL A 165 -7.61 4.15 13.71
N LEU A 166 -8.60 5.03 13.90
CA LEU A 166 -8.67 6.30 13.19
C LEU A 166 -7.50 7.23 13.54
N ALA A 167 -7.05 7.26 14.79
CA ALA A 167 -5.87 8.02 15.19
C ALA A 167 -4.58 7.48 14.56
N ALA A 168 -4.41 6.16 14.53
CA ALA A 168 -3.28 5.50 13.89
C ALA A 168 -3.26 5.75 12.37
N ILE A 169 -4.40 5.68 11.69
CA ILE A 169 -4.51 6.03 10.25
C ILE A 169 -4.08 7.48 10.01
N ARG A 170 -4.56 8.44 10.80
CA ARG A 170 -4.17 9.85 10.64
C ARG A 170 -2.67 10.07 10.82
N ARG A 171 -2.05 9.29 11.70
CA ARG A 171 -0.64 9.41 12.05
C ARG A 171 0.27 8.74 11.03
N LEU A 172 -0.02 7.50 10.65
CA LEU A 172 0.82 6.69 9.75
C LEU A 172 0.51 6.94 8.27
N LYS A 173 -0.68 7.45 7.95
CA LYS A 173 -1.20 7.62 6.58
C LYS A 173 -0.99 6.35 5.74
N PRO A 174 -1.50 5.19 6.20
CA PRO A 174 -1.21 3.92 5.57
C PRO A 174 -1.77 3.83 4.16
N ALA A 175 -1.08 3.06 3.31
CA ALA A 175 -1.60 2.70 2.00
C ALA A 175 -2.77 1.72 2.15
N GLN A 176 -2.68 0.78 3.10
CA GLN A 176 -3.71 -0.23 3.34
C GLN A 176 -3.82 -0.52 4.84
N VAL A 177 -5.02 -0.79 5.33
CA VAL A 177 -5.24 -1.31 6.69
C VAL A 177 -6.26 -2.42 6.61
N TYR A 178 -6.02 -3.52 7.30
CA TYR A 178 -6.91 -4.67 7.37
C TYR A 178 -7.21 -5.03 8.81
N SER A 179 -8.44 -5.46 9.07
CA SER A 179 -8.87 -6.02 10.34
C SER A 179 -9.94 -7.09 10.12
N GLY A 180 -9.89 -8.12 10.94
CA GLY A 180 -10.75 -9.31 10.86
C GLY A 180 -10.24 -10.36 11.84
N PHE A 181 -10.47 -11.63 11.53
CA PHE A 181 -9.91 -12.75 12.28
C PHE A 181 -8.80 -13.44 11.49
N ALA A 182 -7.71 -13.80 12.17
CA ALA A 182 -6.62 -14.59 11.63
C ALA A 182 -6.04 -15.45 12.76
N ILE A 183 -5.25 -16.47 12.44
CA ILE A 183 -4.50 -17.18 13.47
C ILE A 183 -3.33 -16.30 13.95
N ALA A 184 -3.28 -16.02 15.25
CA ALA A 184 -2.24 -15.18 15.82
C ALA A 184 -0.89 -15.90 15.75
N ASN A 185 0.10 -15.30 15.11
CA ASN A 185 1.39 -15.95 15.00
C ASN A 185 2.19 -15.80 16.30
N PRO A 186 2.78 -16.88 16.83
CA PRO A 186 3.72 -16.77 17.95
C PRO A 186 4.94 -15.91 17.59
N LEU A 187 5.62 -15.41 18.63
CA LEU A 187 6.81 -14.58 18.47
C LEU A 187 7.90 -15.28 17.63
N ALA A 188 8.68 -14.48 16.89
CA ALA A 188 9.89 -14.92 16.17
C ALA A 188 9.64 -16.02 15.12
N PHE A 189 8.51 -15.95 14.41
CA PHE A 189 8.11 -16.94 13.40
C PHE A 189 7.93 -18.36 13.95
N GLY A 190 7.77 -18.51 15.27
CA GLY A 190 7.96 -19.78 15.98
C GLY A 190 7.06 -20.93 15.53
N MET A 191 5.85 -20.64 15.05
CA MET A 191 4.89 -21.64 14.55
C MET A 191 4.30 -21.28 13.18
N ARG A 192 5.01 -20.49 12.37
CA ARG A 192 4.45 -20.03 11.08
C ARG A 192 4.14 -21.16 10.11
N SER A 193 4.90 -22.25 10.15
CA SER A 193 4.65 -23.44 9.33
C SER A 193 3.33 -24.09 9.72
N GLU A 194 3.10 -24.24 11.02
CA GLU A 194 1.92 -24.86 11.61
C GLU A 194 0.67 -23.98 11.40
N VAL A 195 0.82 -22.66 11.56
CA VAL A 195 -0.23 -21.68 11.24
C VAL A 195 -0.64 -21.80 9.77
N ALA A 196 0.30 -21.94 8.83
CA ALA A 196 -0.02 -22.06 7.41
C ALA A 196 -0.82 -23.33 7.08
N VAL A 197 -0.60 -24.43 7.82
CA VAL A 197 -1.39 -25.67 7.69
C VAL A 197 -2.81 -25.43 8.21
N TRP A 198 -2.96 -24.81 9.37
CA TRP A 198 -4.28 -24.48 9.94
C TRP A 198 -5.06 -23.48 9.08
N ASP A 199 -4.41 -22.44 8.56
CA ASP A 199 -5.04 -21.47 7.65
C ASP A 199 -5.64 -22.17 6.44
N ARG A 200 -4.89 -23.09 5.80
CA ARG A 200 -5.38 -23.84 4.65
C ARG A 200 -6.46 -24.85 5.02
N ALA A 201 -6.36 -25.50 6.17
CA ALA A 201 -7.35 -26.49 6.64
C ALA A 201 -8.70 -25.82 6.97
N LEU A 202 -8.69 -24.61 7.54
CA LEU A 202 -9.90 -23.89 7.95
C LEU A 202 -10.52 -23.04 6.83
N ALA A 203 -9.75 -22.61 5.83
CA ALA A 203 -10.23 -21.74 4.76
C ALA A 203 -11.45 -22.27 3.94
N PRO A 204 -11.62 -23.60 3.74
CA PRO A 204 -12.84 -24.16 3.14
C PRO A 204 -14.10 -24.06 4.02
N HIS A 205 -13.95 -23.70 5.30
CA HIS A 205 -15.05 -23.67 6.27
C HIS A 205 -15.45 -22.26 6.69
N PHE A 206 -14.58 -21.26 6.52
CA PHE A 206 -14.80 -19.89 6.97
C PHE A 206 -14.33 -18.88 5.92
N TYR A 207 -15.25 -18.09 5.36
CA TYR A 207 -14.88 -17.04 4.40
C TYR A 207 -14.17 -15.84 5.06
N GLY A 208 -14.44 -15.60 6.34
CA GLY A 208 -13.94 -14.47 7.12
C GLY A 208 -12.61 -14.71 7.84
N LEU A 209 -12.13 -15.96 7.87
CA LEU A 209 -10.77 -16.25 8.32
C LEU A 209 -9.78 -15.72 7.29
N ASP A 210 -8.82 -14.94 7.75
CA ASP A 210 -7.82 -14.25 6.92
C ASP A 210 -6.43 -14.84 7.14
N THR A 211 -5.56 -14.70 6.13
CA THR A 211 -4.15 -15.08 6.21
C THR A 211 -3.32 -13.80 6.30
N ASP A 212 -3.02 -13.35 7.52
CA ASP A 212 -2.28 -12.10 7.74
C ASP A 212 -0.79 -12.37 8.05
N ASP A 213 0.01 -12.49 6.99
CA ASP A 213 1.47 -12.59 7.06
C ASP A 213 2.14 -11.28 6.64
N THR A 214 2.46 -10.44 7.62
CA THR A 214 3.13 -9.16 7.37
C THR A 214 4.49 -9.30 6.71
N PHE A 215 5.22 -10.40 6.94
CA PHE A 215 6.53 -10.59 6.34
C PHE A 215 6.42 -10.91 4.84
N GLY A 216 5.62 -11.91 4.47
CA GLY A 216 5.35 -12.23 3.07
C GLY A 216 4.71 -11.06 2.31
N MET A 217 3.79 -10.33 2.95
CA MET A 217 3.07 -9.22 2.32
C MET A 217 3.88 -7.92 2.18
N THR A 218 5.08 -7.83 2.75
CA THR A 218 5.85 -6.57 2.75
C THR A 218 6.45 -6.23 1.39
N PHE A 219 6.91 -7.22 0.63
CA PHE A 219 7.80 -7.00 -0.51
C PHE A 219 7.04 -6.89 -1.84
N LEU A 220 7.63 -6.21 -2.82
CA LEU A 220 7.21 -6.36 -4.22
C LEU A 220 7.65 -7.75 -4.74
N PRO A 221 6.86 -8.40 -5.60
CA PRO A 221 5.63 -7.90 -6.21
C PRO A 221 4.36 -8.14 -5.38
N GLU A 222 4.39 -8.47 -4.09
CA GLU A 222 3.22 -8.86 -3.28
C GLU A 222 2.25 -7.71 -2.98
N LEU A 223 1.87 -7.49 -1.70
CA LEU A 223 0.82 -6.54 -1.34
C LEU A 223 1.05 -5.09 -1.83
N PRO A 224 2.28 -4.57 -2.04
CA PRO A 224 2.44 -3.26 -2.67
C PRO A 224 1.88 -3.15 -4.11
N SER A 225 1.72 -4.26 -4.84
CA SER A 225 1.21 -4.26 -6.23
C SER A 225 -0.31 -4.34 -6.35
N GLY A 226 -1.04 -4.55 -5.25
CA GLY A 226 -2.51 -4.66 -5.26
C GLY A 226 -3.12 -4.59 -3.87
N ILE A 227 -4.38 -4.96 -3.75
CA ILE A 227 -5.02 -5.19 -2.44
C ILE A 227 -5.45 -6.65 -2.29
N ARG A 228 -5.62 -7.12 -1.06
CA ARG A 228 -6.25 -8.41 -0.78
C ARG A 228 -7.73 -8.22 -0.43
N PRO A 229 -8.60 -9.22 -0.64
CA PRO A 229 -10.02 -9.10 -0.32
C PRO A 229 -10.20 -8.92 1.20
N PRO A 230 -10.82 -7.81 1.65
CA PRO A 230 -11.06 -7.61 3.08
C PRO A 230 -12.17 -8.53 3.61
N THR A 231 -12.04 -8.94 4.87
CA THR A 231 -13.06 -9.75 5.57
C THR A 231 -13.98 -8.91 6.44
N TRP A 232 -13.48 -7.84 7.07
CA TRP A 232 -14.29 -6.94 7.89
C TRP A 232 -13.87 -5.47 7.78
N GLY A 233 -12.86 -5.04 8.55
CA GLY A 233 -12.41 -3.65 8.61
C GLY A 233 -11.34 -3.37 7.56
N PHE A 234 -11.50 -2.31 6.78
CA PHE A 234 -10.58 -1.97 5.69
C PHE A 234 -10.38 -0.47 5.52
N PHE A 235 -9.14 -0.03 5.35
CA PHE A 235 -8.84 1.33 4.92
C PHE A 235 -8.55 1.39 3.42
N LEU A 236 -9.50 1.98 2.67
CA LEU A 236 -9.30 2.34 1.28
C LEU A 236 -8.62 3.72 1.23
N SER A 237 -7.29 3.72 1.12
CA SER A 237 -6.53 4.97 0.93
C SER A 237 -6.83 5.60 -0.44
N ASP A 238 -6.58 6.90 -0.57
CA ASP A 238 -6.72 7.57 -1.88
C ASP A 238 -5.78 6.97 -2.93
N ILE A 239 -4.60 6.48 -2.55
CA ILE A 239 -3.65 5.79 -3.43
C ILE A 239 -4.33 4.63 -4.18
N TRP A 240 -5.19 3.87 -3.50
CA TRP A 240 -5.90 2.74 -4.08
C TRP A 240 -7.25 3.14 -4.68
N ARG A 241 -7.99 4.07 -4.04
CA ARG A 241 -9.26 4.58 -4.58
C ARG A 241 -9.07 5.22 -5.95
N GLU A 242 -8.00 5.99 -6.15
CA GLU A 242 -7.73 6.65 -7.44
C GLU A 242 -7.50 5.64 -8.57
N LYS A 243 -6.88 4.49 -8.27
CA LYS A 243 -6.74 3.38 -9.25
C LYS A 243 -8.08 2.78 -9.67
N LEU A 244 -9.12 2.87 -8.84
CA LEU A 244 -10.49 2.48 -9.21
C LEU A 244 -11.20 3.53 -10.08
N SER A 245 -10.65 4.75 -10.20
CA SER A 245 -11.28 5.88 -10.88
C SER A 245 -12.69 6.21 -10.34
N VAL A 246 -12.88 6.08 -9.02
CA VAL A 246 -14.14 6.40 -8.32
C VAL A 246 -13.91 7.51 -7.30
N SER A 247 -14.88 8.42 -7.10
CA SER A 247 -14.80 9.43 -6.03
C SER A 247 -15.07 8.81 -4.64
N ARG A 248 -14.82 9.56 -3.57
CA ARG A 248 -15.15 9.11 -2.20
C ARG A 248 -16.66 9.00 -2.00
N GLU A 249 -17.41 9.89 -2.64
CA GLU A 249 -18.88 9.88 -2.69
C GLU A 249 -19.39 8.65 -3.45
N ASP A 250 -18.74 8.27 -4.55
CA ASP A 250 -19.06 7.04 -5.27
C ASP A 250 -18.81 5.82 -4.40
N VAL A 251 -17.73 5.76 -3.63
CA VAL A 251 -17.49 4.65 -2.67
C VAL A 251 -18.67 4.53 -1.69
N VAL A 252 -19.12 5.65 -1.13
CA VAL A 252 -20.30 5.68 -0.23
C VAL A 252 -21.56 5.22 -0.96
N ALA A 253 -21.77 5.65 -2.21
CA ALA A 253 -22.93 5.25 -3.00
C ALA A 253 -22.93 3.76 -3.36
N HIS A 254 -21.77 3.18 -3.73
CA HIS A 254 -21.63 1.75 -4.03
C HIS A 254 -21.81 0.86 -2.80
N LEU A 255 -21.47 1.38 -1.62
CA LEU A 255 -21.54 0.68 -0.33
C LEU A 255 -22.70 1.20 0.54
N ASN A 256 -23.77 1.70 -0.09
CA ASN A 256 -24.95 2.24 0.59
C ASN A 256 -25.82 1.13 1.19
N ASP A 257 -25.28 0.39 2.16
CA ASP A 257 -25.98 -0.59 2.99
C ASP A 257 -25.98 -0.07 4.44
N PRO A 258 -27.13 -0.09 5.15
CA PRO A 258 -27.24 0.45 6.51
C PRO A 258 -26.35 -0.27 7.54
N ARG A 259 -25.85 -1.48 7.22
CA ARG A 259 -24.92 -2.24 8.07
C ARG A 259 -23.47 -1.81 7.87
N ILE A 260 -23.14 -1.10 6.79
CA ILE A 260 -21.77 -0.65 6.51
C ILE A 260 -21.55 0.73 7.13
N ARG A 261 -20.45 0.87 7.87
CA ARG A 261 -19.97 2.17 8.38
C ARG A 261 -18.80 2.64 7.54
N ILE A 262 -18.82 3.91 7.15
CA ILE A 262 -17.72 4.55 6.40
C ILE A 262 -17.32 5.83 7.12
N GLU A 263 -16.07 5.90 7.57
CA GLU A 263 -15.46 7.09 8.16
C GLU A 263 -14.48 7.71 7.16
N THR A 264 -14.74 8.95 6.75
CA THR A 264 -13.88 9.66 5.79
C THR A 264 -12.75 10.38 6.52
N LEU A 265 -11.51 10.07 6.14
CA LEU A 265 -10.29 10.69 6.66
C LEU A 265 -9.62 11.55 5.58
N SER A 266 -8.58 12.29 5.95
CA SER A 266 -7.85 13.14 5.00
C SER A 266 -7.17 12.34 3.88
N SER A 267 -6.77 11.09 4.14
CA SER A 267 -6.01 10.24 3.21
C SER A 267 -6.77 9.02 2.66
N GLY A 268 -8.09 8.93 2.86
CA GLY A 268 -8.91 7.81 2.42
C GLY A 268 -10.17 7.59 3.26
N GLN A 269 -10.75 6.40 3.19
CA GLN A 269 -11.97 6.00 3.90
C GLN A 269 -11.76 4.70 4.67
N TRP A 270 -12.09 4.70 5.96
CA TRP A 270 -12.18 3.49 6.78
C TRP A 270 -13.58 2.90 6.64
N ILE A 271 -13.66 1.60 6.34
CA ILE A 271 -14.89 0.89 6.01
C ILE A 271 -15.02 -0.30 6.96
N GLU A 272 -16.14 -0.39 7.69
CA GLU A 272 -16.49 -1.54 8.54
C GLU A 272 -17.71 -2.26 7.95
N LEU A 273 -17.58 -3.57 7.71
CA LEU A 273 -18.65 -4.41 7.17
C LEU A 273 -19.49 -5.02 8.29
N GLY A 274 -20.63 -4.41 8.62
CA GLY A 274 -21.45 -4.85 9.75
C GLY A 274 -20.93 -4.31 11.08
N SER A 275 -21.59 -4.70 12.17
CA SER A 275 -21.29 -4.18 13.52
C SER A 275 -20.03 -4.77 14.14
N GLN A 276 -19.54 -5.90 13.64
CA GLN A 276 -18.43 -6.65 14.23
C GLN A 276 -17.76 -7.56 13.17
N PRO A 277 -16.48 -7.97 13.38
CA PRO A 277 -15.88 -8.99 12.54
C PRO A 277 -16.60 -10.33 12.69
N ASP A 278 -16.57 -11.14 11.64
CA ASP A 278 -17.19 -12.46 11.60
C ASP A 278 -16.32 -13.43 10.77
N LEU A 279 -16.40 -14.71 11.09
CA LEU A 279 -15.72 -15.79 10.37
C LEU A 279 -16.52 -16.29 9.16
N TYR A 280 -17.81 -15.96 9.07
CA TYR A 280 -18.67 -16.34 7.95
C TYR A 280 -18.59 -17.85 7.61
N PRO A 281 -19.17 -18.72 8.45
CA PRO A 281 -19.23 -20.15 8.17
C PRO A 281 -19.79 -20.42 6.78
N VAL A 282 -19.08 -21.21 5.98
CA VAL A 282 -19.38 -21.43 4.57
C VAL A 282 -20.78 -22.03 4.35
N GLU A 283 -21.25 -22.86 5.30
CA GLU A 283 -22.59 -23.46 5.29
C GLU A 283 -23.74 -22.44 5.36
N LEU A 284 -23.46 -21.20 5.72
CA LEU A 284 -24.44 -20.09 5.73
C LEU A 284 -24.49 -19.32 4.40
N GLY A 285 -23.68 -19.72 3.42
CA GLY A 285 -23.58 -19.08 2.11
C GLY A 285 -22.54 -17.95 2.05
N VAL A 286 -22.38 -17.38 0.85
CA VAL A 286 -21.43 -16.30 0.61
C VAL A 286 -21.89 -15.03 1.35
N PRO A 287 -21.04 -14.38 2.18
CA PRO A 287 -21.46 -13.25 2.98
C PRO A 287 -21.68 -12.01 2.11
N GLU A 288 -22.84 -11.37 2.29
CA GLU A 288 -23.32 -10.27 1.44
C GLU A 288 -22.41 -9.05 1.45
N LEU A 289 -21.97 -8.61 2.65
CA LEU A 289 -21.21 -7.35 2.79
C LEU A 289 -19.78 -7.47 2.24
N PRO A 290 -19.00 -8.54 2.52
CA PRO A 290 -17.73 -8.77 1.86
C PRO A 290 -17.87 -8.92 0.34
N ALA A 291 -18.90 -9.61 -0.16
CA ALA A 291 -19.16 -9.72 -1.60
C ALA A 291 -19.46 -8.35 -2.23
N LEU A 292 -20.28 -7.51 -1.59
CA LEU A 292 -20.58 -6.15 -2.03
C LEU A 292 -19.31 -5.29 -2.13
N LEU A 293 -18.49 -5.28 -1.07
CA LEU A 293 -17.22 -4.56 -1.07
C LEU A 293 -16.27 -5.10 -2.14
N ASN A 294 -16.18 -6.43 -2.28
CA ASN A 294 -15.30 -7.05 -3.25
C ASN A 294 -15.68 -6.70 -4.70
N ARG A 295 -16.97 -6.54 -5.06
CA ARG A 295 -17.36 -6.06 -6.40
C ARG A 295 -16.76 -4.70 -6.74
N LEU A 296 -16.66 -3.79 -5.76
CA LEU A 296 -16.00 -2.48 -5.93
C LEU A 296 -14.48 -2.65 -6.08
N LEU A 297 -13.89 -3.48 -5.22
CA LEU A 297 -12.45 -3.61 -5.04
C LEU A 297 -11.75 -4.53 -6.05
N ARG A 298 -12.48 -5.47 -6.69
CA ARG A 298 -11.94 -6.54 -7.55
C ARG A 298 -10.97 -6.02 -8.62
N ARG A 299 -11.21 -4.83 -9.16
CA ARG A 299 -10.38 -4.21 -10.21
C ARG A 299 -8.97 -3.79 -9.75
N ILE A 300 -8.76 -3.61 -8.45
CA ILE A 300 -7.45 -3.28 -7.85
C ILE A 300 -6.92 -4.42 -6.97
N ARG A 301 -7.63 -5.55 -6.91
CA ARG A 301 -7.16 -6.73 -6.19
C ARG A 301 -5.86 -7.22 -6.81
N HIS A 302 -4.91 -7.59 -5.96
CA HIS A 302 -3.66 -8.15 -6.40
C HIS A 302 -3.93 -9.45 -7.19
N PRO A 303 -3.51 -9.54 -8.47
CA PRO A 303 -3.97 -10.61 -9.34
C PRO A 303 -3.30 -11.96 -9.06
N GLN A 304 -2.19 -11.98 -8.32
CA GLN A 304 -1.37 -13.16 -8.05
C GLN A 304 -0.70 -13.10 -6.68
N LEU A 305 -1.45 -12.65 -5.65
CA LEU A 305 -0.85 -12.50 -4.32
C LEU A 305 -0.53 -13.90 -3.87
N ASP A 306 0.71 -14.17 -3.46
CA ASP A 306 1.10 -15.51 -3.08
C ASP A 306 0.94 -15.67 -1.56
N LEU A 307 0.20 -16.71 -1.15
CA LEU A 307 0.07 -17.10 0.25
C LEU A 307 0.95 -18.32 0.56
N VAL A 308 1.78 -18.77 -0.39
CA VAL A 308 2.80 -19.79 -0.21
C VAL A 308 3.96 -19.21 0.62
N GLY A 309 3.73 -18.98 1.92
CA GLY A 309 4.76 -18.42 2.81
C GLY A 309 5.85 -19.44 3.16
N PHE A 310 5.44 -20.60 3.66
CA PHE A 310 6.34 -21.72 3.99
C PHE A 310 6.03 -22.86 3.04
N GLY A 311 6.91 -23.05 2.05
CA GLY A 311 6.75 -24.09 1.03
C GLY A 311 6.63 -25.49 1.62
N GLU A 312 5.76 -26.30 1.01
CA GLU A 312 5.67 -27.73 1.24
C GLU A 312 6.94 -28.41 0.71
N TRP A 313 7.51 -29.33 1.47
CA TRP A 313 8.66 -30.14 1.04
C TRP A 313 8.15 -31.48 0.50
N ASP A 314 8.89 -32.10 -0.42
CA ASP A 314 8.51 -33.40 -0.98
C ASP A 314 8.23 -34.43 0.13
N GLY A 315 6.98 -34.93 0.18
CA GLY A 315 6.54 -35.91 1.16
C GLY A 315 6.06 -35.34 2.50
N ASP A 316 5.90 -34.03 2.64
CA ASP A 316 5.18 -33.42 3.77
C ASP A 316 3.69 -33.78 3.65
N PRO A 317 3.09 -34.44 4.65
CA PRO A 317 1.66 -34.82 4.60
C PRO A 317 0.71 -33.64 4.86
N ASN A 318 1.23 -32.43 5.12
CA ASN A 318 0.43 -31.28 5.51
C ASN A 318 0.16 -30.33 4.35
N GLU A 319 -1.12 -30.26 3.96
CA GLU A 319 -1.57 -29.31 2.94
C GLU A 319 -1.35 -27.86 3.39
N ARG A 320 -0.81 -27.06 2.47
CA ARG A 320 -0.72 -25.60 2.59
C ARG A 320 -1.34 -24.97 1.36
N PHE A 321 -1.56 -23.66 1.42
CA PHE A 321 -1.94 -22.93 0.21
C PHE A 321 -0.88 -23.15 -0.86
N ASN A 322 -1.32 -23.69 -1.99
CA ASN A 322 -0.58 -23.63 -3.24
C ASN A 322 -1.08 -22.42 -4.05
N ARG A 323 -0.44 -22.15 -5.19
CA ARG A 323 -0.81 -21.00 -6.04
C ARG A 323 -2.25 -21.05 -6.53
N LEU A 324 -2.74 -22.22 -6.94
CA LEU A 324 -4.11 -22.38 -7.45
C LEU A 324 -5.14 -22.11 -6.36
N ASP A 325 -4.98 -22.77 -5.21
CA ASP A 325 -5.84 -22.58 -4.04
C ASP A 325 -5.83 -21.12 -3.57
N THR A 326 -4.65 -20.49 -3.57
CA THR A 326 -4.52 -19.07 -3.24
C THR A 326 -5.37 -18.19 -4.14
N GLN A 327 -5.33 -18.39 -5.47
CA GLN A 327 -6.14 -17.57 -6.38
C GLN A 327 -7.64 -17.80 -6.19
N ARG A 328 -8.06 -19.06 -5.99
CA ARG A 328 -9.46 -19.39 -5.72
C ARG A 328 -9.94 -18.75 -4.41
N TRP A 329 -9.11 -18.80 -3.36
CA TRP A 329 -9.40 -18.20 -2.06
C TRP A 329 -9.42 -16.67 -2.10
N LEU A 330 -8.51 -16.02 -2.84
CA LEU A 330 -8.55 -14.56 -3.04
C LEU A 330 -9.79 -14.14 -3.84
N ALA A 331 -10.29 -15.01 -4.71
CA ALA A 331 -11.52 -14.82 -5.45
C ALA A 331 -12.78 -15.23 -4.67
N ARG A 332 -12.70 -15.66 -3.40
CA ARG A 332 -13.85 -16.22 -2.65
C ARG A 332 -15.07 -15.30 -2.51
N PHE A 333 -14.95 -14.02 -2.79
CA PHE A 333 -16.08 -13.08 -2.79
C PHE A 333 -16.53 -12.66 -4.18
N ASP A 334 -15.97 -13.25 -5.24
CA ASP A 334 -16.41 -13.02 -6.61
C ASP A 334 -17.73 -13.76 -6.87
N ASP A 335 -18.60 -13.16 -7.69
CA ASP A 335 -19.88 -13.75 -8.09
C ASP A 335 -19.70 -15.06 -8.88
N ASP A 336 -18.58 -15.17 -9.60
CA ASP A 336 -18.16 -16.32 -10.43
C ASP A 336 -17.16 -17.25 -9.72
N SER A 337 -16.93 -17.08 -8.42
CA SER A 337 -16.00 -17.91 -7.65
C SER A 337 -16.51 -19.34 -7.48
N ASP A 338 -15.58 -20.29 -7.44
CA ASP A 338 -15.83 -21.70 -7.16
C ASP A 338 -15.35 -22.14 -5.76
N TRP A 339 -14.90 -21.22 -4.91
CA TRP A 339 -14.38 -21.54 -3.58
C TRP A 339 -15.51 -21.75 -2.56
N PRO A 340 -15.49 -22.75 -1.67
CA PRO A 340 -14.54 -23.86 -1.65
C PRO A 340 -14.82 -24.87 -2.77
N THR A 341 -16.11 -25.09 -3.09
CA THR A 341 -16.55 -25.86 -4.26
C THR A 341 -17.80 -25.25 -4.92
N PRO A 342 -18.06 -25.50 -6.21
CA PRO A 342 -19.29 -25.08 -6.89
C PRO A 342 -20.57 -25.58 -6.22
N GLU A 343 -20.56 -26.83 -5.73
CA GLU A 343 -21.73 -27.46 -5.10
C GLU A 343 -22.16 -26.71 -3.84
N ILE A 344 -21.19 -26.34 -3.01
CA ILE A 344 -21.41 -25.57 -1.79
C ILE A 344 -21.97 -24.17 -2.11
N ARG A 345 -21.59 -23.61 -3.26
CA ARG A 345 -22.12 -22.31 -3.74
C ARG A 345 -23.52 -22.40 -4.33
N GLY A 346 -24.13 -23.58 -4.40
CA GLY A 346 -25.38 -23.79 -5.12
C GLY A 346 -25.27 -23.48 -6.61
N LEU A 347 -24.05 -23.45 -7.15
CA LEU A 347 -23.78 -23.33 -8.58
C LEU A 347 -23.83 -24.74 -9.18
N THR A 348 -24.55 -24.92 -10.28
CA THR A 348 -24.31 -26.11 -11.11
C THR A 348 -22.85 -26.07 -11.54
N PRO A 349 -22.05 -27.14 -11.42
CA PRO A 349 -20.66 -27.12 -11.86
C PRO A 349 -20.61 -26.60 -13.29
N GLY A 350 -20.09 -25.39 -13.45
CA GLY A 350 -19.84 -24.84 -14.78
C GLY A 350 -18.83 -25.73 -15.49
N SER A 351 -18.68 -25.54 -16.80
CA SER A 351 -17.46 -26.00 -17.45
C SER A 351 -16.25 -25.56 -16.62
N PRO A 352 -15.21 -26.41 -16.48
CA PRO A 352 -14.04 -26.08 -15.68
C PRO A 352 -13.60 -24.66 -16.01
N PRO A 353 -13.25 -23.84 -14.99
CA PRO A 353 -12.91 -22.45 -15.22
C PRO A 353 -11.92 -22.37 -16.38
N LEU A 354 -12.24 -21.54 -17.38
CA LEU A 354 -11.25 -21.17 -18.38
C LEU A 354 -10.02 -20.74 -17.61
N GLU A 355 -8.90 -21.45 -17.83
CA GLU A 355 -7.61 -21.11 -17.24
C GLU A 355 -7.48 -19.58 -17.22
N PRO A 356 -7.34 -18.97 -16.03
CA PRO A 356 -7.28 -17.53 -15.94
C PRO A 356 -6.20 -17.07 -16.90
N THR A 357 -6.56 -16.16 -17.80
CA THR A 357 -5.65 -15.68 -18.82
C THR A 357 -4.37 -15.23 -18.14
N ALA A 358 -3.27 -15.96 -18.35
CA ALA A 358 -2.03 -15.69 -17.66
C ALA A 358 -1.69 -14.21 -17.82
N THR A 359 -1.51 -13.52 -16.69
CA THR A 359 -1.27 -12.07 -16.63
C THR A 359 0.22 -11.77 -16.59
N HIS A 360 1.07 -12.78 -16.72
CA HIS A 360 2.49 -12.60 -16.92
C HIS A 360 3.05 -13.75 -17.76
N VAL A 361 4.24 -13.56 -18.31
CA VAL A 361 4.96 -14.54 -19.11
C VAL A 361 6.47 -14.33 -18.94
N VAL A 362 7.24 -15.40 -18.81
CA VAL A 362 8.70 -15.29 -18.72
C VAL A 362 9.26 -15.00 -20.11
N VAL A 363 10.36 -14.26 -20.20
CA VAL A 363 11.04 -14.07 -21.48
C VAL A 363 11.31 -15.40 -22.18
N GLY A 364 10.98 -15.46 -23.48
CA GLY A 364 11.08 -16.65 -24.31
C GLY A 364 9.85 -17.55 -24.29
N GLU A 365 8.85 -17.29 -23.44
CA GLU A 365 7.56 -17.98 -23.46
C GLU A 365 6.53 -17.23 -24.34
N PRO A 366 5.52 -17.93 -24.89
CA PRO A 366 4.49 -17.33 -25.72
C PRO A 366 3.51 -16.50 -24.87
N ILE A 367 3.16 -15.31 -25.35
CA ILE A 367 2.16 -14.43 -24.78
C ILE A 367 0.80 -15.16 -24.82
N PRO A 368 0.14 -15.36 -23.67
CA PRO A 368 -1.08 -16.17 -23.58
C PRO A 368 -2.30 -15.48 -24.18
N SER A 369 -2.32 -14.14 -24.21
CA SER A 369 -3.44 -13.37 -24.73
C SER A 369 -3.03 -12.04 -25.35
N GLU A 370 -3.78 -11.63 -26.38
CA GLU A 370 -3.61 -10.33 -27.01
C GLU A 370 -3.85 -9.20 -26.01
N GLY A 371 -3.02 -8.16 -26.05
CA GLY A 371 -3.25 -6.91 -25.34
C GLY A 371 -1.97 -6.17 -24.99
N TRP A 372 -2.08 -5.22 -24.07
CA TRP A 372 -0.95 -4.43 -23.56
C TRP A 372 -0.26 -5.15 -22.43
N TRP A 373 1.07 -5.16 -22.48
CA TRP A 373 1.94 -5.76 -21.49
C TRP A 373 3.12 -4.84 -21.23
N TYR A 374 3.67 -4.88 -20.03
CA TYR A 374 4.86 -4.14 -19.64
C TYR A 374 5.80 -5.06 -18.90
N THR A 375 7.02 -4.60 -18.64
CA THR A 375 7.97 -5.32 -17.81
C THR A 375 8.73 -4.33 -16.95
N LEU A 376 8.86 -4.63 -15.67
CA LEU A 376 9.57 -3.79 -14.71
C LEU A 376 11.08 -3.74 -15.00
N ALA A 377 11.60 -4.68 -15.79
CA ALA A 377 13.00 -4.70 -16.20
C ALA A 377 13.41 -3.49 -17.08
N LYS A 378 12.44 -2.69 -17.58
CA LYS A 378 12.69 -1.47 -18.35
C LYS A 378 11.57 -0.45 -18.18
N THR A 379 11.97 0.78 -17.90
CA THR A 379 11.07 1.95 -17.94
C THR A 379 10.47 2.16 -19.33
N HIS A 380 9.20 2.54 -19.38
CA HIS A 380 8.44 2.70 -20.63
C HIS A 380 8.41 1.45 -21.53
N SER A 381 8.40 0.26 -20.92
CA SER A 381 8.37 -1.02 -21.64
C SER A 381 6.99 -1.43 -22.18
N ARG A 382 5.93 -0.71 -21.79
CA ARG A 382 4.55 -1.01 -22.16
C ARG A 382 4.39 -1.10 -23.68
N ARG A 383 3.96 -2.27 -24.17
CA ARG A 383 3.72 -2.53 -25.59
C ARG A 383 2.59 -3.52 -25.78
N HIS A 384 1.99 -3.46 -26.95
CA HIS A 384 0.97 -4.41 -27.35
C HIS A 384 1.61 -5.69 -27.89
N PHE A 385 1.05 -6.84 -27.54
CA PHE A 385 1.41 -8.16 -28.06
C PHE A 385 0.16 -8.87 -28.61
N LYS A 386 0.34 -9.68 -29.65
CA LYS A 386 -0.65 -10.68 -30.05
C LYS A 386 -0.46 -11.97 -29.25
N ALA A 387 -1.55 -12.73 -29.08
CA ALA A 387 -1.46 -14.07 -28.50
C ALA A 387 -0.52 -14.94 -29.36
N GLY A 388 0.37 -15.69 -28.70
CA GLY A 388 1.39 -16.53 -29.32
C GLY A 388 2.71 -15.82 -29.66
N GLU A 389 2.79 -14.49 -29.55
CA GLU A 389 4.08 -13.79 -29.69
C GLU A 389 5.01 -14.14 -28.53
N PHE A 390 6.31 -14.32 -28.76
CA PHE A 390 7.24 -14.61 -27.68
C PHE A 390 7.63 -13.36 -26.90
N ALA A 391 7.61 -13.47 -25.57
CA ALA A 391 8.02 -12.42 -24.65
C ALA A 391 9.51 -12.04 -24.86
N PRO A 392 9.83 -10.81 -25.29
CA PRO A 392 11.17 -10.46 -25.75
C PRO A 392 12.13 -10.10 -24.59
N PRO A 393 13.42 -10.39 -24.71
CA PRO A 393 14.42 -9.97 -23.72
C PRO A 393 14.58 -8.44 -23.69
N VAL A 394 14.94 -7.90 -22.53
CA VAL A 394 15.02 -6.46 -22.29
C VAL A 394 16.48 -5.94 -22.19
N SER A 395 17.48 -6.81 -22.00
CA SER A 395 18.91 -6.48 -22.18
C SER A 395 19.76 -7.75 -22.36
N GLN A 396 20.98 -7.62 -22.90
CA GLN A 396 21.94 -8.72 -23.07
C GLN A 396 22.75 -9.06 -21.79
N ASN A 397 22.57 -8.34 -20.67
CA ASN A 397 23.33 -8.61 -19.45
C ASN A 397 22.59 -9.60 -18.53
N ALA A 398 23.09 -10.83 -18.50
CA ALA A 398 22.55 -11.98 -17.77
C ALA A 398 22.62 -11.89 -16.23
N ALA A 399 22.92 -10.73 -15.64
CA ALA A 399 23.11 -10.54 -14.20
C ALA A 399 21.84 -10.11 -13.44
N ARG A 400 20.75 -9.76 -14.13
CA ARG A 400 19.51 -9.19 -13.54
C ARG A 400 18.31 -10.14 -13.67
N GLY A 401 18.39 -11.30 -13.03
CA GLY A 401 17.23 -12.20 -12.87
C GLY A 401 16.52 -12.62 -14.17
N ARG A 402 15.38 -13.30 -14.05
CA ARG A 402 14.51 -13.62 -15.18
C ARG A 402 13.60 -12.43 -15.46
N VAL A 403 13.59 -11.94 -16.70
CA VAL A 403 12.66 -10.88 -17.12
C VAL A 403 11.27 -11.46 -17.28
N ILE A 404 10.29 -10.81 -16.64
CA ILE A 404 8.89 -11.19 -16.70
C ILE A 404 8.11 -10.05 -17.36
N TRP A 405 7.32 -10.39 -18.38
CA TRP A 405 6.35 -9.49 -18.99
C TRP A 405 5.02 -9.68 -18.29
N GLN A 406 4.41 -8.60 -17.83
CA GLN A 406 3.14 -8.56 -17.12
C GLN A 406 2.10 -7.89 -18.00
N ARG A 407 0.89 -8.44 -18.03
CA ARG A 407 -0.25 -7.87 -18.70
C ARG A 407 -0.64 -6.59 -17.97
N ASP A 408 -0.75 -5.51 -18.72
CA ASP A 408 -1.12 -4.22 -18.18
C ASP A 408 -2.60 -4.24 -17.72
N ILE A 409 -2.89 -3.64 -16.58
CA ILE A 409 -4.28 -3.52 -16.11
C ILE A 409 -5.03 -2.50 -16.99
N ASP A 410 -4.34 -1.47 -17.48
CA ASP A 410 -4.86 -0.61 -18.53
C ASP A 410 -4.65 -1.30 -19.89
N GLN A 411 -5.74 -1.66 -20.56
CA GLN A 411 -5.71 -2.28 -21.89
C GLN A 411 -6.02 -1.29 -23.02
N ARG A 412 -6.15 0.00 -22.71
CA ARG A 412 -6.35 1.03 -23.73
C ARG A 412 -5.05 1.31 -24.46
N ALA A 413 -5.14 1.68 -25.73
CA ALA A 413 -3.97 2.23 -26.44
C ALA A 413 -3.44 3.44 -25.64
N PRO A 414 -2.11 3.62 -25.52
CA PRO A 414 -1.55 4.83 -24.94
C PRO A 414 -2.19 6.02 -25.64
N GLU A 415 -2.68 7.00 -24.85
CA GLU A 415 -3.19 8.21 -25.45
C GLU A 415 -2.09 8.83 -26.32
N PRO A 416 -2.39 9.21 -27.57
CA PRO A 416 -1.41 9.85 -28.43
C PRO A 416 -0.89 11.08 -27.70
N GLU A 417 0.43 11.21 -27.64
CA GLU A 417 1.08 12.32 -26.96
C GLU A 417 0.45 13.64 -27.44
N PRO A 418 -0.10 14.48 -26.54
CA PRO A 418 -0.71 15.74 -26.97
C PRO A 418 0.28 16.56 -27.78
N ALA A 419 -0.16 17.23 -28.85
CA ALA A 419 0.76 17.92 -29.75
C ALA A 419 1.66 18.89 -28.97
N ARG A 420 2.98 18.81 -29.20
CA ARG A 420 3.96 19.74 -28.60
C ARG A 420 4.05 21.05 -29.37
N GLN A 421 3.16 21.27 -30.34
CA GLN A 421 3.10 22.49 -31.15
C GLN A 421 1.64 22.88 -31.38
N ALA A 422 1.34 24.17 -31.31
CA ALA A 422 0.02 24.71 -31.61
C ALA A 422 0.13 26.17 -32.05
N LYS A 423 -0.82 26.64 -32.87
CA LYS A 423 -0.84 28.03 -33.37
C LYS A 423 -1.58 28.95 -32.40
N THR A 424 -1.27 30.23 -32.48
CA THR A 424 -2.06 31.29 -31.82
C THR A 424 -3.56 31.11 -32.04
N GLY A 425 -4.35 31.23 -30.97
CA GLY A 425 -5.81 31.05 -30.96
C GLY A 425 -6.27 29.59 -30.87
N GLN A 426 -5.39 28.60 -31.06
CA GLN A 426 -5.73 27.20 -30.84
C GLN A 426 -5.67 26.86 -29.34
N PRO A 427 -6.56 25.98 -28.85
CA PRO A 427 -6.53 25.53 -27.47
C PRO A 427 -5.23 24.75 -27.21
N ALA A 428 -4.53 25.09 -26.12
CA ALA A 428 -3.26 24.46 -25.77
C ALA A 428 -3.44 22.97 -25.50
N PRO A 429 -2.79 22.07 -26.28
CA PRO A 429 -2.87 20.62 -26.05
C PRO A 429 -2.30 20.18 -24.70
N ARG A 430 -1.43 21.01 -24.11
CA ARG A 430 -0.70 20.79 -22.86
C ARG A 430 -0.75 22.03 -21.99
N ALA A 431 -0.92 21.83 -20.69
CA ALA A 431 -0.65 22.87 -19.71
C ALA A 431 0.87 23.09 -19.59
N GLY A 432 1.29 24.29 -19.19
CA GLY A 432 2.68 24.59 -18.90
C GLY A 432 3.25 25.67 -19.81
N ARG A 433 4.58 25.75 -19.89
CA ARG A 433 5.27 26.79 -20.64
C ARG A 433 5.38 26.42 -22.12
N TRP A 434 5.17 27.41 -22.98
CA TRP A 434 5.29 27.34 -24.42
C TRP A 434 6.24 28.44 -24.90
N ARG A 435 7.00 28.17 -25.96
CA ARG A 435 7.92 29.13 -26.61
C ARG A 435 7.54 29.37 -28.06
N ALA A 436 7.61 30.62 -28.53
CA ALA A 436 7.33 30.95 -29.92
C ALA A 436 8.58 30.98 -30.81
N ASP A 437 9.77 31.06 -30.20
CA ASP A 437 11.06 31.11 -30.89
C ASP A 437 12.01 30.01 -30.41
N GLU A 438 12.96 29.64 -31.27
CA GLU A 438 13.96 28.61 -30.96
C GLU A 438 14.88 29.01 -29.80
N LYS A 439 15.09 30.32 -29.61
CA LYS A 439 15.94 30.88 -28.54
C LYS A 439 15.22 30.93 -27.18
N GLY A 440 13.93 30.61 -27.11
CA GLY A 440 13.16 30.58 -25.85
C GLY A 440 12.98 31.96 -25.19
N SER A 441 13.13 33.04 -25.96
CA SER A 441 13.00 34.41 -25.44
C SER A 441 11.55 34.88 -25.41
N ILE A 442 10.66 34.24 -26.17
CA ILE A 442 9.24 34.55 -26.23
C ILE A 442 8.48 33.37 -25.62
N LEU A 443 7.94 33.57 -24.42
CA LEU A 443 7.30 32.51 -23.63
C LEU A 443 5.88 32.88 -23.22
N CYS A 444 5.02 31.89 -23.11
CA CYS A 444 3.75 32.00 -22.40
C CYS A 444 3.51 30.75 -21.54
N THR A 445 2.78 30.90 -20.46
CA THR A 445 2.29 29.77 -19.66
C THR A 445 0.79 29.75 -19.77
N VAL A 446 0.23 28.63 -20.20
CA VAL A 446 -1.22 28.47 -20.37
C VAL A 446 -1.68 27.16 -19.75
N THR A 447 -2.92 27.13 -19.31
CA THR A 447 -3.58 25.90 -18.85
C THR A 447 -4.00 25.04 -20.04
N LYS A 448 -4.21 23.74 -19.82
CA LYS A 448 -4.66 22.83 -20.88
C LYS A 448 -6.00 23.34 -21.43
N HIS A 449 -6.14 23.39 -22.75
CA HIS A 449 -7.28 23.90 -23.51
C HIS A 449 -7.46 25.43 -23.55
N GLU A 450 -6.61 26.19 -22.88
CA GLU A 450 -6.60 27.65 -22.99
C GLU A 450 -6.03 28.09 -24.36
N PRO A 451 -6.65 29.05 -25.06
CA PRO A 451 -6.18 29.49 -26.37
C PRO A 451 -4.80 30.17 -26.26
N LEU A 452 -3.87 29.74 -27.11
CA LEU A 452 -2.52 30.31 -27.12
C LEU A 452 -2.50 31.77 -27.58
N PRO A 453 -1.76 32.66 -26.89
CA PRO A 453 -1.81 34.10 -27.14
C PRO A 453 -1.06 34.50 -28.42
N ALA A 454 -1.43 35.65 -28.98
CA ALA A 454 -0.66 36.31 -30.02
C ALA A 454 0.54 37.03 -29.40
N TYR A 455 1.67 37.07 -30.09
CA TYR A 455 2.83 37.87 -29.67
C TYR A 455 2.84 39.18 -30.47
N GLN A 456 2.77 40.33 -29.78
CA GLN A 456 2.71 41.67 -30.40
C GLN A 456 1.60 41.80 -31.47
N GLY A 457 0.46 41.13 -31.26
CA GLY A 457 -0.67 41.14 -32.19
C GLY A 457 -0.48 40.30 -33.46
N GLN A 458 0.63 39.57 -33.59
CA GLN A 458 0.90 38.68 -34.72
C GLN A 458 0.69 37.21 -34.35
N PRO A 459 0.16 36.39 -35.26
CA PRO A 459 0.03 34.96 -35.04
C PRO A 459 1.40 34.27 -35.10
N VAL A 460 1.71 33.48 -34.07
CA VAL A 460 2.94 32.67 -33.97
C VAL A 460 2.61 31.19 -33.75
N THR A 461 3.58 30.33 -34.06
CA THR A 461 3.55 28.90 -33.71
C THR A 461 4.25 28.73 -32.37
N TRP A 462 3.55 28.13 -31.42
CA TRP A 462 4.05 27.85 -30.09
C TRP A 462 4.53 26.41 -30.01
N HIS A 463 5.66 26.20 -29.33
CA HIS A 463 6.26 24.91 -29.04
C HIS A 463 6.26 24.68 -27.52
N TRP A 464 5.64 23.60 -27.06
CA TRP A 464 5.57 23.26 -25.65
C TRP A 464 6.96 22.92 -25.12
N MET A 465 7.30 23.48 -23.97
CA MET A 465 8.53 23.18 -23.25
C MET A 465 8.23 22.12 -22.20
N GLN A 466 9.02 21.06 -22.20
CA GLN A 466 8.94 20.01 -21.20
C GLN A 466 9.48 20.57 -19.89
N ASP A 467 8.68 20.51 -18.82
CA ASP A 467 9.14 20.84 -17.47
C ASP A 467 10.12 19.73 -17.03
N ASP A 468 11.42 19.94 -17.22
CA ASP A 468 12.45 19.17 -16.52
C ASP A 468 12.48 19.64 -15.06
N THR A 469 11.62 19.07 -14.22
CA THR A 469 11.67 19.25 -12.76
C THR A 469 12.83 18.51 -12.09
N THR A 470 13.89 18.16 -12.82
CA THR A 470 15.11 17.52 -12.29
C THR A 470 16.37 18.37 -12.45
N THR A 471 16.24 19.69 -12.61
CA THR A 471 17.36 20.61 -12.33
C THR A 471 16.90 21.85 -11.57
N GLU A 472 17.21 21.92 -10.28
CA GLU A 472 17.37 23.22 -9.61
C GLU A 472 18.66 23.91 -10.10
N PRO A 473 18.81 25.24 -9.96
CA PRO A 473 17.83 26.31 -10.18
C PRO A 473 18.31 27.26 -11.28
N THR A 474 17.38 27.86 -12.04
CA THR A 474 17.72 29.08 -12.79
C THR A 474 17.94 30.21 -11.78
N THR A 475 19.06 30.90 -11.92
CA THR A 475 19.50 31.97 -11.01
C THR A 475 18.35 32.95 -10.75
N PRO A 476 18.04 33.27 -9.48
CA PRO A 476 16.93 34.18 -9.19
C PRO A 476 17.22 35.55 -9.82
N VAL A 477 16.18 36.18 -10.38
CA VAL A 477 16.31 37.48 -11.06
C VAL A 477 16.78 38.51 -10.03
N ARG A 478 17.93 39.13 -10.30
CA ARG A 478 18.54 40.16 -9.46
C ARG A 478 18.52 41.50 -10.17
N VAL A 479 18.16 42.55 -9.44
CA VAL A 479 18.11 43.92 -9.96
C VAL A 479 18.72 44.87 -8.94
N ARG A 480 19.58 45.79 -9.39
CA ARG A 480 20.21 46.76 -8.51
C ARG A 480 19.31 47.98 -8.31
N SER A 481 19.46 48.63 -7.16
CA SER A 481 18.80 49.91 -6.87
C SER A 481 18.98 50.92 -8.01
N GLY A 482 17.95 51.70 -8.30
CA GLY A 482 17.89 52.66 -9.40
C GLY A 482 17.49 52.06 -10.76
N GLN A 483 17.69 50.76 -11.00
CA GLN A 483 17.24 50.12 -12.23
C GLN A 483 15.71 49.88 -12.22
N PRO A 484 15.02 49.98 -13.37
CA PRO A 484 13.59 49.71 -13.44
C PRO A 484 13.30 48.24 -13.15
N CYS A 485 12.23 47.98 -12.40
CA CYS A 485 11.76 46.64 -12.08
C CYS A 485 11.38 45.91 -13.38
N PRO A 486 12.05 44.80 -13.74
CA PRO A 486 11.86 44.12 -15.01
C PRO A 486 10.58 43.30 -15.06
N TYR A 487 10.04 42.92 -13.90
CA TYR A 487 8.82 42.12 -13.79
C TYR A 487 8.03 42.50 -12.53
N PRO A 488 6.69 42.69 -12.63
CA PRO A 488 5.88 42.96 -11.46
C PRO A 488 5.88 41.73 -10.53
N GLY A 489 6.15 41.94 -9.26
CA GLY A 489 6.38 40.81 -8.35
C GLY A 489 6.74 41.21 -6.94
N THR A 490 6.83 40.21 -6.08
CA THR A 490 7.38 40.29 -4.74
C THR A 490 8.88 40.03 -4.79
N TRP A 491 9.65 40.93 -4.20
CA TRP A 491 11.10 40.95 -4.16
C TRP A 491 11.58 41.07 -2.70
N THR A 492 12.79 40.61 -2.43
CA THR A 492 13.47 40.81 -1.15
C THR A 492 14.84 41.41 -1.37
N CYS A 493 15.31 42.23 -0.44
CA CYS A 493 16.69 42.71 -0.46
C CYS A 493 17.63 41.59 -0.03
N GLU A 494 18.74 41.41 -0.74
CA GLU A 494 19.75 40.40 -0.44
C GLU A 494 20.61 40.84 0.76
N GLU A 495 20.90 42.14 0.87
CA GLU A 495 21.81 42.71 1.85
C GLU A 495 21.13 43.10 3.17
N PHE A 496 19.81 43.32 3.20
CA PHE A 496 19.08 43.72 4.40
C PHE A 496 17.77 42.93 4.57
N PRO A 497 17.41 42.54 5.81
CA PRO A 497 16.17 41.83 6.09
C PRO A 497 14.97 42.81 6.08
N THR A 498 14.55 43.21 4.89
CA THR A 498 13.45 44.19 4.72
C THR A 498 12.06 43.57 4.74
N GLY A 499 11.98 42.24 4.74
CA GLY A 499 10.76 41.50 4.41
C GLY A 499 10.41 41.60 2.90
N PRO A 500 9.45 40.78 2.42
CA PRO A 500 9.06 40.78 1.02
C PRO A 500 8.31 42.08 0.64
N GLN A 501 8.71 42.72 -0.45
CA GLN A 501 8.11 43.95 -0.96
C GLN A 501 7.65 43.77 -2.40
N THR A 502 6.51 44.36 -2.76
CA THR A 502 5.94 44.21 -4.10
C THR A 502 6.25 45.43 -4.95
N PHE A 503 6.85 45.20 -6.12
CA PHE A 503 7.15 46.24 -7.11
C PHE A 503 6.42 45.95 -8.41
N MET A 504 5.92 47.00 -9.06
CA MET A 504 5.29 46.92 -10.37
C MET A 504 6.32 47.12 -11.48
N HIS A 505 6.02 46.63 -12.69
CA HIS A 505 6.89 46.77 -13.86
C HIS A 505 7.31 48.23 -14.09
N GLN A 506 8.58 48.45 -14.42
CA GLN A 506 9.23 49.76 -14.68
C GLN A 506 9.39 50.69 -13.46
N VAL A 507 8.94 50.31 -12.27
CA VAL A 507 9.21 51.09 -11.05
C VAL A 507 10.71 50.98 -10.71
N SER A 508 11.41 52.11 -10.55
CA SER A 508 12.82 52.09 -10.13
C SER A 508 12.98 51.43 -8.77
N MET A 509 13.89 50.45 -8.69
CA MET A 509 14.14 49.70 -7.47
C MET A 509 14.75 50.61 -6.39
N PRO A 510 14.21 50.62 -5.15
CA PRO A 510 14.61 51.59 -4.14
C PRO A 510 15.97 51.25 -3.52
N GLN A 511 16.69 52.30 -3.10
CA GLN A 511 17.86 52.18 -2.22
C GLN A 511 17.42 51.90 -0.78
N MET A 512 18.26 51.21 0.00
CA MET A 512 18.05 51.01 1.43
C MET A 512 19.13 51.79 2.20
N ASN A 513 18.73 52.60 3.18
CA ASN A 513 19.64 53.44 3.98
C ASN A 513 20.61 54.29 3.14
N GLN A 514 20.14 54.82 2.00
CA GLN A 514 20.95 55.58 1.02
C GLN A 514 22.09 54.78 0.38
N GLN A 515 22.03 53.44 0.41
CA GLN A 515 22.98 52.54 -0.25
C GLN A 515 22.30 51.77 -1.38
N ASP A 516 23.07 51.53 -2.45
CA ASP A 516 22.63 50.68 -3.55
C ASP A 516 22.65 49.21 -3.12
N VAL A 517 21.47 48.59 -3.17
CA VAL A 517 21.24 47.19 -2.81
C VAL A 517 20.75 46.37 -3.98
N THR A 518 20.82 45.05 -3.81
CA THR A 518 20.37 44.04 -4.76
C THR A 518 19.03 43.48 -4.32
N TRP A 519 18.07 43.53 -5.23
CA TRP A 519 16.76 42.97 -5.03
C TRP A 519 16.64 41.65 -5.79
N VAL A 520 16.17 40.62 -5.08
CA VAL A 520 16.01 39.26 -5.57
C VAL A 520 14.52 38.95 -5.67
N MET A 521 14.07 38.50 -6.83
CA MET A 521 12.66 38.20 -7.03
C MET A 521 12.28 36.91 -6.32
N VAL A 522 11.23 36.98 -5.50
CA VAL A 522 10.69 35.87 -4.72
C VAL A 522 9.49 35.25 -5.43
N LYS A 523 8.63 36.08 -6.02
CA LYS A 523 7.39 35.62 -6.68
C LYS A 523 6.89 36.65 -7.68
N PHE A 524 6.36 36.23 -8.84
CA PHE A 524 5.67 37.13 -9.75
C PHE A 524 4.30 37.55 -9.21
N LEU A 525 3.90 38.79 -9.46
CA LEU A 525 2.56 39.28 -9.21
C LEU A 525 1.74 38.94 -10.48
N ARG A 526 0.66 38.18 -10.32
CA ARG A 526 -0.20 37.74 -11.42
C ARG A 526 -1.06 38.88 -11.94
#